data_AF-A0A2H0KGK1-F1
#
_entry.id   AF-A0A2H0KGK1-F1
#
_cell.length_a   1.000
_cell.length_b   1.000
_cell.length_c   1.000
_cell.angle_alpha   90.00
_cell.angle_beta   90.00
_cell.angle_gamma   90.00
#
_symmetry.space_group_name_H-M   'P 1'
#
loop_
_entity.id
_entity.type
_entity.pdbx_description
1 polymer ?
#
loop_
_entity_poly.entity_id
_entity_poly.type
_entity_poly.pdbx_seq_one_letter_code
_entity_poly.pdbx_strand_id
1 'polypeptide(L)' 'MIQDKKEIAVPLVPLRDVVIFPFTEVPLTFSRLKSSAALSSAFKSNKLVCFVCQKNSRVETPQ' A
#
# COMPACT_ATOMS: atom_id res chain seq x y z
N MET A 1 7.03 -18.75 -25.80
CA MET A 1 6.65 -19.17 -24.45
C MET A 1 6.42 -17.90 -23.64
N ILE A 2 5.16 -17.48 -23.50
CA ILE A 2 4.84 -16.24 -22.79
C ILE A 2 4.65 -16.62 -21.32
N GLN A 3 5.53 -16.04 -20.53
CA GLN A 3 5.81 -16.26 -19.12
C GLN A 3 4.56 -16.26 -18.25
N ASP A 4 4.47 -17.24 -17.35
CA ASP A 4 3.43 -17.37 -16.32
C ASP A 4 3.11 -16.02 -15.66
N LYS A 5 1.92 -15.50 -15.96
CA LYS A 5 1.37 -14.29 -15.35
C LYS A 5 0.95 -14.66 -13.92
N LYS A 6 1.90 -14.70 -13.00
CA LYS A 6 1.63 -15.04 -11.60
C LYS A 6 0.98 -13.83 -10.93
N GLU A 7 -0.34 -13.89 -10.74
CA GLU A 7 -1.07 -12.88 -9.99
C GLU A 7 -0.65 -12.94 -8.52
N ILE A 8 -0.18 -11.81 -8.00
CA ILE A 8 0.24 -11.68 -6.61
C ILE A 8 -0.77 -10.75 -5.92
N ALA A 9 -1.57 -11.31 -5.02
CA ALA A 9 -2.43 -10.51 -4.16
C ALA A 9 -1.59 -9.88 -3.04
N VAL A 10 -1.60 -8.56 -2.96
CA VAL A 10 -0.94 -7.79 -1.90
C VAL A 10 -1.93 -6.81 -1.27
N PRO A 11 -1.80 -6.53 0.04
CA PRO A 11 -2.61 -5.52 0.69
C PRO A 11 -2.33 -4.14 0.09
N LEU A 12 -3.40 -3.37 -0.09
CA LEU A 12 -3.37 -2.02 -0.65
C LEU A 12 -3.42 -0.99 0.49
N VAL A 13 -2.53 0.01 0.44
CA VAL A 13 -2.52 1.10 1.42
C VAL A 13 -2.52 2.45 0.69
N PRO A 14 -3.55 3.29 0.89
CA PRO A 14 -3.58 4.61 0.27
C PRO A 14 -2.61 5.56 0.99
N LEU A 15 -1.81 6.29 0.21
CA LEU A 15 -0.99 7.41 0.63
C LEU A 15 -1.69 8.71 0.21
N ARG A 16 -1.73 9.67 1.15
CA ARG A 16 -2.41 10.96 0.95
C ARG A 16 -1.46 12.06 0.52
N ASP A 17 -0.40 12.25 1.29
CA ASP A 17 0.44 13.45 1.22
C ASP A 17 1.83 13.18 0.64
N VAL A 18 2.12 11.92 0.29
CA VAL A 18 3.46 11.49 -0.16
C VAL A 18 3.38 10.53 -1.33
N VAL A 19 4.33 10.67 -2.25
CA VAL A 19 4.58 9.75 -3.36
C VAL A 19 5.96 9.13 -3.13
N ILE A 20 6.04 7.79 -3.20
CA ILE A 20 7.27 7.05 -2.93
C ILE A 20 7.77 6.45 -4.22
N PHE A 21 9.05 6.69 -4.52
CA PHE A 21 9.74 6.10 -5.65
C PHE A 21 10.64 4.95 -5.19
N PRO A 22 11.03 4.03 -6.09
CA PRO A 22 12.02 3.00 -5.78
C PRO A 22 13.28 3.60 -5.15
N PHE A 23 13.93 2.84 -4.25
CA PHE A 23 15.13 3.27 -3.51
C PHE A 23 14.94 4.44 -2.55
N THR A 24 13.70 4.75 -2.14
CA THR A 24 13.40 5.77 -1.13
C THR A 24 13.28 5.15 0.26
N GLU A 25 13.98 5.70 1.26
CA GLU A 25 13.81 5.37 2.68
C GLU A 25 13.05 6.50 3.39
N VAL A 26 11.77 6.28 3.70
CA VAL A 26 10.91 7.26 4.38
C VAL A 26 10.13 6.58 5.51
N PRO A 27 10.17 7.10 6.76
CA PRO A 27 9.30 6.63 7.83
C PRO A 27 7.85 7.06 7.57
N LEU A 28 6.91 6.12 7.67
CA LEU A 28 5.47 6.36 7.49
C LEU A 28 4.71 6.00 8.76
N THR A 29 3.73 6.82 9.12
CA THR A 29 2.83 6.57 10.25
C THR A 29 1.42 6.32 9.74
N PHE A 30 0.80 5.23 10.21
CA PHE A 30 -0.56 4.83 9.79
C PHE A 30 -1.48 4.81 11.02
N SER A 31 -2.38 5.79 11.13
CA SER A 31 -3.33 5.91 12.25
C SER A 31 -4.69 5.25 11.98
N ARG A 32 -5.01 4.96 10.72
CA ARG A 32 -6.31 4.39 10.33
C ARG A 32 -6.35 2.89 10.53
N LEU A 33 -7.45 2.40 11.11
CA LEU A 33 -7.67 0.97 11.37
C LEU A 33 -7.50 0.11 10.11
N LYS A 34 -8.03 0.55 8.95
CA LYS A 34 -7.88 -0.16 7.67
C LYS A 34 -6.42 -0.26 7.20
N SER A 35 -5.68 0.85 7.25
CA SER A 35 -4.27 0.87 6.85
C SER A 35 -3.41 0.05 7.80
N SER A 36 -3.66 0.12 9.10
CA SER A 36 -2.97 -0.67 10.12
C SER A 36 -3.23 -2.17 9.96
N ALA A 37 -4.48 -2.57 9.69
CA ALA A 37 -4.85 -3.96 9.44
C ALA A 37 -4.20 -4.50 8.16
N ALA A 38 -4.22 -3.72 7.08
CA ALA A 38 -3.57 -4.06 5.80
C ALA A 38 -2.06 -4.26 5.98
N LEU A 39 -1.40 -3.34 6.69
CA LEU A 39 0.02 -3.43 6.98
C LEU A 39 0.35 -4.63 7.90
N SER A 40 -0.49 -4.90 8.90
CA SER A 40 -0.35 -6.08 9.77
C SER A 40 -0.47 -7.39 8.98
N SER A 41 -1.35 -7.43 7.97
CA SER A 41 -1.47 -8.58 7.05
C SER A 41 -0.23 -8.72 6.16
N ALA A 42 0.33 -7.61 5.66
CA ALA A 42 1.58 -7.61 4.90
C ALA A 42 2.74 -8.18 5.74
N PHE A 43 2.87 -7.72 6.99
CA PHE A 43 3.92 -8.18 7.91
C PHE A 43 3.83 -9.67 8.25
N LYS A 44 2.61 -10.23 8.29
CA LYS A 44 2.37 -11.66 8.53
C LYS A 44 2.59 -12.54 7.29
N SER A 45 2.69 -11.95 6.10
CA SER A 45 2.93 -12.69 4.85
C SER A 45 4.34 -12.42 4.32
N ASN A 46 4.46 -11.90 3.10
CA ASN A 46 5.73 -11.75 2.39
C ASN A 46 6.35 -10.35 2.58
N LYS A 47 5.82 -9.54 3.51
CA LYS A 47 6.21 -8.14 3.73
C LYS A 47 6.06 -7.26 2.48
N LEU A 48 5.21 -7.67 1.54
CA LEU A 48 4.85 -6.91 0.35
C LEU A 48 3.57 -6.13 0.58
N VAL A 49 3.58 -4.86 0.22
CA VAL A 49 2.43 -3.96 0.30
C VAL A 49 2.42 -3.09 -0.95
N CYS A 50 1.24 -2.80 -1.48
CA CYS A 50 1.08 -1.87 -2.59
C CYS A 50 0.60 -0.53 -2.06
N PHE A 51 1.41 0.51 -2.26
CA PHE A 51 1.01 1.87 -1.97
C PHE A 51 0.37 2.50 -3.20
N VAL A 52 -0.76 3.18 -3.00
CA VAL A 52 -1.44 3.93 -4.06
C VAL A 52 -1.67 5.37 -3.64
N CYS A 53 -1.52 6.29 -4.57
CA CYS A 53 -1.84 7.68 -4.32
C CYS A 53 -3.35 7.88 -4.44
N GLN A 54 -3.92 8.60 -3.49
CA GLN A 54 -5.33 8.96 -3.55
C GLN A 54 -5.54 10.18 -4.46
N LYS A 55 -6.44 10.07 -5.45
CA LYS A 55 -6.74 11.16 -6.39
C LYS A 55 -7.25 12.44 -5.70
N ASN A 56 -8.05 12.29 -4.64
CA ASN A 56 -8.58 13.39 -3.86
C ASN A 56 -8.22 13.21 -2.38
N SER A 57 -7.30 14.02 -1.88
CA SER A 57 -6.82 13.98 -0.49
C SER A 57 -7.91 14.32 0.54
N ARG A 58 -8.97 15.02 0.14
CA ARG A 58 -10.10 15.41 1.02
C ARG A 58 -11.05 14.26 1.30
N VAL A 59 -11.01 13.19 0.52
CA VAL A 59 -11.86 12.01 0.74
C VAL A 59 -11.21 11.15 1.83
N GLU A 60 -11.90 10.96 2.94
CA GLU A 60 -11.39 10.16 4.06
C GLU A 60 -11.29 8.68 3.69
N THR A 61 -12.34 8.14 3.07
CA THR A 61 -12.38 6.75 2.62
C THR A 61 -12.41 6.72 1.10
N PRO A 62 -11.28 6.51 0.41
CA PRO A 62 -11.31 6.26 -1.02
C PRO A 62 -12.08 4.96 -1.30
N GLN A 63 -12.91 4.98 -2.35
CA GLN A 63 -13.55 3.79 -2.94
C GLN A 63 -12.73 3.29 -4.12
#